data_AF-A0AB39R560-F1
#
_entry.id   AF-A0AB39R560-F1
#
_cell.length_a   1.000
_cell.length_b   1.000
_cell.length_c   1.000
_cell.angle_alpha   90.00
_cell.angle_beta   90.00
_cell.angle_gamma   90.00
#
_symmetry.space_group_name_H-M   'P 1'
#
loop_
_entity.id
_entity.type
_entity.pdbx_description
1 polymer ?
#
loop_
_entity_poly.entity_id
_entity_poly.type
_entity_poly.pdbx_seq_one_letter_code
_entity_poly.pdbx_strand_id
1 'polypeptide(L)'
;MRWIAGESTPEGLAQQVLEELFGISFTLLMGPAPDREVELPGVLDVTSRAAAMLVDSKWPTSMLYPTTPVAGVDGSWFLNGVALLDPTSVAVQMYEASDRYHDDVVAVGPADYPHLRQFVRPTRRALLLASVQDCRDGRGESDLYVLDAAHARRLLAPERPVELLQIPSAFVLDDLTFAVVHGLVAADNALGADDRLLDAEEQGLEQHLQKERSVYAREAVPGLSQVGAAWLGSRFCSRHALRWLTKNGAPSAIWSRAQIGEEALPLLLFRQQHQFIAEFQKLAAGGDEPPGMVLCVPEDVVAASPLYERIMFFLALSWLEMRGLATWVCSEPEYAKFDEFVLVPGEQAVVGTWMRAKDHIWSADVAVRKAQIREFDLAVQHARTYSVTRGGSARARLRAAVEYLGLDQIWDTLPQRCAELGAYGTVDMLQSRSRLIALDEVDHALRYVGSLGSA
;
A
#
# COMPACT_ATOMS: atom_id res chain seq x y z
N MET A 1 -23.11 -34.98 38.49
CA MET A 1 -23.36 -33.73 37.75
C MET A 1 -23.97 -34.07 36.41
N ARG A 2 -25.28 -33.87 36.25
CA ARG A 2 -26.00 -34.06 34.99
C ARG A 2 -26.05 -32.69 34.28
N TRP A 3 -25.17 -32.50 33.30
CA TRP A 3 -25.35 -31.53 32.21
C TRP A 3 -25.81 -32.29 30.98
N ILE A 4 -26.93 -33.02 31.08
CA ILE A 4 -27.57 -33.74 29.96
C ILE A 4 -29.09 -33.69 30.19
N ALA A 5 -29.65 -32.50 30.03
CA ALA A 5 -31.06 -32.25 29.76
C ALA A 5 -31.12 -30.78 29.38
N GLY A 6 -31.57 -30.45 28.17
CA GLY A 6 -31.63 -29.10 27.62
C GLY A 6 -32.66 -28.19 28.28
N GLU A 7 -32.68 -28.14 29.62
CA GLU A 7 -33.36 -27.12 30.41
C GLU A 7 -32.30 -26.13 30.89
N SER A 8 -32.35 -24.92 30.35
CA SER A 8 -31.22 -23.99 30.21
C SER A 8 -31.13 -22.92 31.31
N THR A 9 -31.63 -23.21 32.52
CA THR A 9 -31.55 -22.29 33.66
C THR A 9 -30.82 -22.94 34.84
N PRO A 10 -29.63 -22.44 35.24
CA PRO A 10 -28.94 -22.89 36.44
C PRO A 10 -29.81 -22.70 37.69
N GLU A 11 -29.95 -23.73 38.52
CA GLU A 11 -30.71 -23.65 39.77
C GLU A 11 -29.83 -23.83 41.02
N GLY A 12 -30.28 -23.30 42.15
CA GLY A 12 -29.70 -23.54 43.48
C GLY A 12 -28.27 -23.01 43.63
N LEU A 13 -27.33 -23.87 44.03
CA LEU A 13 -25.93 -23.48 44.27
C LEU A 13 -25.25 -22.92 43.01
N ALA A 14 -25.65 -23.36 41.81
CA ALA A 14 -25.10 -22.83 40.57
C ALA A 14 -25.51 -21.37 40.35
N GLN A 15 -26.74 -21.00 40.71
CA GLN A 15 -27.20 -19.61 40.70
C GLN A 15 -26.39 -18.74 41.67
N GLN A 16 -26.18 -19.20 42.92
CA GLN A 16 -25.42 -18.44 43.92
C GLN A 16 -23.96 -18.23 43.51
N VAL A 17 -23.31 -19.26 42.94
CA VAL A 17 -21.95 -19.14 42.42
C VAL A 17 -21.88 -18.11 41.30
N LEU A 18 -22.86 -18.08 40.39
CA LEU A 18 -22.90 -17.08 39.32
C LEU A 18 -23.10 -15.66 39.86
N GLU A 19 -24.00 -15.48 40.83
CA GLU A 19 -24.22 -14.18 41.48
C GLU A 19 -22.95 -13.66 42.19
N GLU A 20 -22.25 -14.53 42.91
CA GLU A 20 -21.04 -14.19 43.63
C GLU A 20 -19.86 -13.90 42.69
N LEU A 21 -19.75 -14.65 41.59
CA LEU A 21 -18.67 -14.53 40.62
C LEU A 21 -18.78 -13.26 39.77
N PHE A 22 -19.99 -12.82 39.44
CA PHE A 22 -20.23 -11.62 38.61
C PHE A 22 -20.65 -10.37 39.41
N GLY A 23 -20.99 -10.51 40.69
CA GLY A 23 -21.41 -9.39 41.55
C GLY A 23 -22.74 -8.75 41.12
N ILE A 24 -23.55 -9.45 40.34
CA ILE A 24 -24.86 -9.02 39.84
C ILE A 24 -25.88 -10.16 40.03
N SER A 25 -27.15 -9.82 40.25
CA SER A 25 -28.17 -10.83 40.55
C SER A 25 -28.40 -11.77 39.37
N PHE A 26 -28.77 -13.01 39.65
CA PHE A 26 -29.01 -14.04 38.66
C PHE A 26 -30.18 -13.68 37.75
N THR A 27 -31.20 -13.02 38.31
CA THR A 27 -32.32 -12.48 37.55
C THR A 27 -31.86 -11.43 36.52
N LEU A 28 -30.83 -10.63 36.84
CA LEU A 28 -30.25 -9.67 35.90
C LEU A 28 -29.36 -10.37 34.87
N LEU A 29 -28.57 -11.37 35.28
CA LEU A 29 -27.70 -12.18 34.41
C LEU A 29 -28.49 -12.98 33.37
N MET A 30 -29.66 -13.52 33.77
CA MET A 30 -30.55 -14.31 32.92
C MET A 30 -31.68 -13.47 32.30
N GLY A 31 -31.74 -12.18 32.64
CA GLY A 31 -32.66 -11.24 32.03
C GLY A 31 -32.27 -10.94 30.58
N PRO A 32 -33.19 -10.40 29.76
CA PRO A 32 -32.80 -9.86 28.47
C PRO A 32 -31.68 -8.83 28.68
N ALA A 33 -30.71 -8.79 27.75
CA ALA A 33 -29.69 -7.76 27.77
C ALA A 33 -30.41 -6.39 27.89
N PRO A 34 -29.96 -5.49 28.79
CA PRO A 34 -30.64 -4.23 29.00
C PRO A 34 -30.83 -3.53 27.66
N ASP A 35 -32.05 -3.08 27.39
CA ASP A 35 -32.37 -2.32 26.18
C ASP A 35 -31.40 -1.15 26.11
N ARG A 36 -30.40 -1.27 25.24
CA ARG A 36 -29.69 -0.11 24.77
C ARG A 36 -30.65 0.52 23.77
N GLU A 37 -31.05 1.78 24.02
CA GLU A 37 -31.59 2.61 22.95
C GLU A 37 -30.53 2.64 21.84
N VAL A 38 -30.72 1.79 20.85
CA VAL A 38 -29.94 1.81 19.62
C VAL A 38 -30.75 2.69 18.69
N GLU A 39 -30.33 3.94 18.52
CA GLU A 39 -30.78 4.74 17.38
C GLU A 39 -30.50 3.91 16.13
N LEU A 40 -31.52 3.70 15.30
CA LEU A 40 -31.35 2.98 14.03
C LEU A 40 -30.93 4.02 12.98
N PRO A 41 -29.86 3.74 12.22
CA PRO A 41 -29.38 4.69 11.22
C PRO A 41 -30.37 4.85 10.08
N GLY A 42 -30.19 5.93 9.32
CA GLY A 42 -30.78 6.06 7.99
C GLY A 42 -30.39 4.89 7.08
N VAL A 43 -31.35 4.44 6.28
CA VAL A 43 -31.08 3.45 5.23
C VAL A 43 -30.23 4.13 4.15
N LEU A 44 -29.14 3.49 3.70
CA LEU A 44 -28.35 3.98 2.58
C LEU A 44 -29.30 4.24 1.40
N ASP A 45 -29.25 5.47 0.89
CA ASP A 45 -30.04 5.91 -0.23
C ASP A 45 -29.64 5.19 -1.53
N VAL A 46 -30.42 5.39 -2.58
CA VAL A 46 -30.20 4.73 -3.88
C VAL A 46 -28.84 5.12 -4.46
N THR A 47 -28.46 6.39 -4.26
CA THR A 47 -27.25 7.01 -4.79
C THR A 47 -25.98 6.44 -4.12
N SER A 48 -25.96 6.33 -2.79
CA SER A 48 -24.87 5.67 -2.06
C SER A 48 -24.70 4.20 -2.45
N ARG A 49 -25.81 3.48 -2.65
CA ARG A 49 -25.73 2.09 -3.12
C ARG A 49 -25.17 1.99 -4.54
N ALA A 50 -25.59 2.88 -5.43
CA ALA A 50 -25.06 2.92 -6.79
C ALA A 50 -23.55 3.21 -6.79
N ALA A 51 -23.11 4.15 -5.95
CA ALA A 51 -21.69 4.47 -5.77
C ALA A 51 -20.88 3.25 -5.29
N ALA A 52 -21.40 2.51 -4.31
CA ALA A 52 -20.76 1.26 -3.86
C ALA A 52 -20.70 0.19 -4.95
N MET A 53 -21.73 0.06 -5.78
CA MET A 53 -21.71 -0.86 -6.93
C MET A 53 -20.71 -0.44 -8.02
N LEU A 54 -20.43 0.87 -8.16
CA LEU A 54 -19.43 1.37 -9.10
C LEU A 54 -18.00 1.01 -8.66
N VAL A 55 -17.72 0.91 -7.36
CA VAL A 55 -16.42 0.45 -6.85
C VAL A 55 -16.09 -0.95 -7.39
N ASP A 56 -17.07 -1.86 -7.36
CA ASP A 56 -16.91 -3.24 -7.79
C ASP A 56 -16.79 -3.38 -9.32
N SER A 57 -17.43 -2.49 -10.08
CA SER A 57 -17.33 -2.50 -11.54
C SER A 57 -16.04 -1.83 -12.04
N LYS A 58 -15.53 -0.84 -11.31
CA LYS A 58 -14.35 -0.06 -11.68
C LYS A 58 -13.04 -0.79 -11.40
N TRP A 59 -12.93 -1.47 -10.26
CA TRP A 59 -11.69 -2.13 -9.85
C TRP A 59 -11.88 -3.65 -9.69
N PRO A 60 -11.28 -4.47 -10.56
CA PRO A 60 -11.47 -5.93 -10.54
C PRO A 60 -10.89 -6.62 -9.30
N THR A 61 -10.02 -5.94 -8.56
CA THR A 61 -9.40 -6.39 -7.31
C THR A 61 -10.19 -5.98 -6.07
N SER A 62 -11.35 -5.35 -6.24
CA SER A 62 -12.15 -4.78 -5.18
C SER A 62 -13.52 -5.44 -5.12
N MET A 63 -14.01 -5.63 -3.89
CA MET A 63 -15.40 -6.03 -3.65
C MET A 63 -15.91 -5.40 -2.36
N LEU A 64 -16.81 -4.43 -2.50
CA LEU A 64 -17.30 -3.56 -1.45
C LEU A 64 -18.71 -3.96 -1.02
N TYR A 65 -18.84 -4.45 0.20
CA TYR A 65 -20.12 -4.74 0.84
C TYR A 65 -20.36 -3.73 1.96
N PRO A 66 -20.91 -2.53 1.66
CA PRO A 66 -21.22 -1.57 2.69
C PRO A 66 -22.42 -2.06 3.49
N THR A 67 -22.42 -1.82 4.79
CA THR A 67 -23.64 -1.93 5.61
C THR A 67 -24.17 -0.54 5.91
N THR A 68 -25.45 -0.48 6.28
CA THR A 68 -25.98 0.71 6.94
C THR A 68 -25.18 1.01 8.22
N PRO A 69 -25.04 2.29 8.62
CA PRO A 69 -24.29 2.71 9.82
C PRO A 69 -24.88 2.23 11.16
N VAL A 70 -24.94 0.93 11.40
CA VAL A 70 -25.52 0.38 12.63
C VAL A 70 -24.42 0.22 13.68
N ALA A 71 -24.74 0.58 14.92
CA ALA A 71 -23.92 0.35 16.10
C ALA A 71 -23.38 -1.09 16.17
N GLY A 72 -22.09 -1.28 15.89
CA GLY A 72 -21.43 -2.59 16.02
C GLY A 72 -21.60 -3.54 14.84
N VAL A 73 -22.24 -3.10 13.76
CA VAL A 73 -22.30 -3.81 12.47
C VAL A 73 -21.51 -3.00 11.45
N ASP A 74 -20.60 -3.66 10.76
CA ASP A 74 -19.78 -3.10 9.71
C ASP A 74 -19.93 -3.84 8.40
N GLY A 75 -19.76 -3.07 7.33
CA GLY A 75 -19.51 -3.60 6.02
C GLY A 75 -18.09 -4.11 5.92
N SER A 76 -17.81 -4.79 4.82
CA SER A 76 -16.49 -5.29 4.50
C SER A 76 -16.11 -4.84 3.10
N TRP A 77 -14.90 -4.33 2.98
CA TRP A 77 -14.27 -4.09 1.69
C TRP A 77 -13.16 -5.10 1.52
N PHE A 78 -13.35 -6.03 0.59
CA PHE A 78 -12.36 -7.02 0.21
C PHE A 78 -11.45 -6.44 -0.88
N LEU A 79 -10.16 -6.62 -0.68
CA LEU A 79 -9.10 -6.11 -1.55
C LEU A 79 -8.19 -7.30 -1.89
N ASN A 80 -8.14 -7.69 -3.15
CA ASN A 80 -7.32 -8.78 -3.66
C ASN A 80 -6.06 -8.23 -4.34
N GLY A 81 -4.91 -8.89 -4.18
CA GLY A 81 -3.75 -8.59 -5.00
C GLY A 81 -3.82 -9.21 -6.39
N VAL A 82 -2.97 -8.72 -7.28
CA VAL A 82 -2.72 -9.27 -8.62
C VAL A 82 -1.59 -10.30 -8.58
N ALA A 83 -0.54 -10.05 -7.79
CA ALA A 83 0.66 -10.88 -7.74
C ALA A 83 1.30 -10.99 -6.35
N LEU A 84 1.82 -9.88 -5.80
CA LEU A 84 2.54 -9.78 -4.54
C LEU A 84 1.64 -9.58 -3.30
N LEU A 85 0.54 -8.84 -3.42
CA LEU A 85 -0.33 -8.47 -2.31
C LEU A 85 -1.24 -9.65 -1.92
N ASP A 86 -1.25 -9.98 -0.64
CA ASP A 86 -2.18 -10.97 -0.09
C ASP A 86 -3.61 -10.42 -0.07
N PRO A 87 -4.64 -11.24 -0.39
CA PRO A 87 -6.03 -10.86 -0.19
C PRO A 87 -6.29 -10.40 1.25
N THR A 88 -7.00 -9.29 1.40
CA THR A 88 -7.32 -8.72 2.71
C THR A 88 -8.74 -8.17 2.74
N SER A 89 -9.20 -7.86 3.95
CA SER A 89 -10.46 -7.14 4.16
C SER A 89 -10.29 -6.02 5.17
N VAL A 90 -11.10 -4.98 5.01
CA VAL A 90 -11.18 -3.87 5.94
C VAL A 90 -12.63 -3.56 6.27
N ALA A 91 -12.89 -3.21 7.54
CA ALA A 91 -14.21 -2.78 7.96
C ALA A 91 -14.56 -1.46 7.30
N VAL A 92 -15.78 -1.33 6.79
CA VAL A 92 -16.25 -0.10 6.15
C VAL A 92 -17.62 0.29 6.66
N GLN A 93 -17.83 1.59 6.77
CA GLN A 93 -19.16 2.16 6.92
C GLN A 93 -19.30 3.37 6.00
N MET A 94 -20.49 3.49 5.43
CA MET A 94 -20.79 4.48 4.41
C MET A 94 -21.79 5.50 4.94
N TYR A 95 -21.51 6.77 4.72
CA TYR A 95 -22.30 7.90 5.20
C TYR A 95 -22.64 8.83 4.03
N GLU A 96 -23.79 9.49 4.12
CA GLU A 96 -24.13 10.58 3.21
C GLU A 96 -23.35 11.83 3.64
N ALA A 97 -22.77 12.52 2.66
CA ALA A 97 -22.02 13.75 2.87
C ALA A 97 -22.61 14.88 2.04
N SER A 98 -22.54 16.08 2.61
CA SER A 98 -22.87 17.31 1.92
C SER A 98 -21.61 17.94 1.32
N ASP A 99 -21.68 18.38 0.07
CA ASP A 99 -20.65 19.22 -0.53
C ASP A 99 -20.70 20.61 0.12
N ARG A 100 -19.62 21.00 0.80
CA ARG A 100 -19.45 22.38 1.24
C ARG A 100 -18.68 23.12 0.15
N TYR A 101 -19.46 23.72 -0.76
CA TYR A 101 -19.08 24.38 -2.01
C TYR A 101 -17.92 25.41 -1.95
N HIS A 102 -17.37 25.72 -0.78
CA HIS A 102 -16.32 26.74 -0.58
C HIS A 102 -15.08 26.30 0.21
N ASP A 103 -15.01 25.08 0.77
CA ASP A 103 -13.98 24.72 1.76
C ASP A 103 -13.05 23.56 1.36
N ASP A 104 -13.06 23.09 0.09
CA ASP A 104 -12.27 21.91 -0.35
C ASP A 104 -12.47 20.66 0.52
N VAL A 105 -13.67 20.52 1.10
CA VAL A 105 -14.06 19.42 1.97
C VAL A 105 -15.49 18.99 1.70
N VAL A 106 -15.74 17.70 1.83
CA VAL A 106 -17.07 17.14 2.01
C VAL A 106 -17.29 16.85 3.49
N ALA A 107 -18.54 16.86 3.93
CA ALA A 107 -18.81 16.83 5.36
C ALA A 107 -19.96 15.92 5.76
N VAL A 108 -19.72 15.10 6.79
CA VAL A 108 -20.71 14.22 7.43
C VAL A 108 -21.35 14.92 8.62
N GLY A 109 -22.68 14.84 8.69
CA GLY A 109 -23.54 15.53 9.65
C GLY A 109 -23.44 15.03 11.10
N PRO A 110 -23.86 15.84 12.10
CA PRO A 110 -23.89 15.43 13.50
C PRO A 110 -24.94 14.35 13.78
N ALA A 111 -25.94 14.18 12.89
CA ALA A 111 -26.93 13.11 12.98
C ALA A 111 -26.28 11.71 12.98
N ASP A 112 -25.14 11.55 12.32
CA ASP A 112 -24.43 10.28 12.21
C ASP A 112 -23.44 10.03 13.36
N TYR A 113 -23.20 11.03 14.22
CA TYR A 113 -22.17 10.96 15.27
C TYR A 113 -22.33 9.82 16.28
N PRO A 114 -23.54 9.46 16.73
CA PRO A 114 -23.71 8.31 17.63
C PRO A 114 -23.13 7.01 17.04
N HIS A 115 -23.40 6.73 15.76
CA HIS A 115 -22.92 5.54 15.05
C HIS A 115 -21.43 5.64 14.70
N LEU A 116 -21.04 6.80 14.19
CA LEU A 116 -19.69 7.10 13.79
C LEU A 116 -18.71 6.95 14.95
N ARG A 117 -19.03 7.48 16.14
CA ARG A 117 -18.20 7.34 17.35
C ARG A 117 -18.05 5.89 17.80
N GLN A 118 -19.04 5.03 17.53
CA GLN A 118 -18.93 3.61 17.83
C GLN A 118 -18.05 2.89 16.80
N PHE A 119 -18.20 3.21 15.52
CA PHE A 119 -17.43 2.61 14.43
C PHE A 119 -15.94 2.95 14.52
N VAL A 120 -15.60 4.21 14.80
CA VAL A 120 -14.20 4.68 14.83
C VAL A 120 -13.38 4.23 16.05
N ARG A 121 -13.98 3.42 16.94
CA ARG A 121 -13.28 2.85 18.09
C ARG A 121 -12.08 2.01 17.61
N PRO A 122 -10.94 2.02 18.35
CA PRO A 122 -9.70 1.34 17.96
C PRO A 122 -9.77 -0.19 18.13
N THR A 123 -10.77 -0.84 17.54
CA THR A 123 -10.96 -2.30 17.62
C THR A 123 -10.32 -3.03 16.45
N ARG A 124 -10.26 -2.39 15.27
CA ARG A 124 -9.73 -2.99 14.01
C ARG A 124 -9.36 -1.90 13.00
N ARG A 125 -8.90 -2.30 11.81
CA ARG A 125 -8.77 -1.37 10.65
C ARG A 125 -10.15 -1.10 10.10
N ALA A 126 -10.46 0.17 9.94
CA ALA A 126 -11.76 0.63 9.52
C ALA A 126 -11.60 1.89 8.66
N LEU A 127 -12.37 1.96 7.57
CA LEU A 127 -12.44 3.11 6.68
C LEU A 127 -13.87 3.65 6.66
N LEU A 128 -14.00 4.97 6.72
CA LEU A 128 -15.23 5.66 6.45
C LEU A 128 -15.31 5.99 4.97
N LEU A 129 -16.45 5.70 4.36
CA LEU A 129 -16.80 6.13 3.02
C LEU A 129 -17.87 7.22 3.11
N ALA A 130 -17.67 8.31 2.39
CA ALA A 130 -18.63 9.39 2.29
C ALA A 130 -19.10 9.53 0.84
N SER A 131 -20.41 9.58 0.61
CA SER A 131 -21.01 9.74 -0.71
C SER A 131 -21.69 11.09 -0.83
N VAL A 132 -21.45 11.78 -1.93
CA VAL A 132 -22.11 13.04 -2.27
C VAL A 132 -23.16 12.79 -3.36
N GLN A 133 -24.40 13.26 -3.13
CA GLN A 133 -25.53 13.01 -4.04
C GLN A 133 -25.46 13.83 -5.35
N ASP A 134 -25.01 15.09 -5.29
CA ASP A 134 -25.01 16.01 -6.43
C ASP A 134 -23.59 16.27 -6.94
N CYS A 135 -23.15 15.48 -7.92
CA CYS A 135 -21.85 15.68 -8.53
C CYS A 135 -21.86 16.83 -9.55
N ARG A 136 -20.79 17.63 -9.50
CA ARG A 136 -20.61 18.92 -10.18
C ARG A 136 -20.73 18.90 -11.72
N ASP A 137 -20.67 17.72 -12.35
CA ASP A 137 -20.44 17.61 -13.80
C ASP A 137 -21.63 17.08 -14.63
N GLY A 138 -22.81 16.85 -14.02
CA GLY A 138 -23.98 16.36 -14.75
C GLY A 138 -23.80 14.96 -15.37
N ARG A 139 -22.74 14.23 -14.98
CA ARG A 139 -22.43 12.87 -15.44
C ARG A 139 -23.17 11.76 -14.66
N GLY A 140 -23.90 12.12 -13.60
CA GLY A 140 -24.77 11.19 -12.87
C GLY A 140 -24.06 10.10 -12.05
N GLU A 141 -22.74 10.20 -11.87
CA GLU A 141 -21.97 9.32 -10.98
C GLU A 141 -21.69 10.04 -9.67
N SER A 142 -21.88 9.36 -8.54
CA SER A 142 -21.66 9.90 -7.20
C SER A 142 -20.22 9.76 -6.76
N ASP A 143 -19.62 10.84 -6.28
CA ASP A 143 -18.26 10.85 -5.78
C ASP A 143 -18.22 10.20 -4.40
N LEU A 144 -17.32 9.23 -4.26
CA LEU A 144 -16.99 8.58 -2.99
C LEU A 144 -15.71 9.18 -2.45
N TYR A 145 -15.66 9.40 -1.13
CA TYR A 145 -14.47 9.87 -0.42
C TYR A 145 -14.11 8.89 0.67
N VAL A 146 -12.81 8.73 0.94
CA VAL A 146 -12.30 7.77 1.93
C VAL A 146 -11.61 8.48 3.09
N LEU A 147 -11.83 8.01 4.32
CA LEU A 147 -11.13 8.50 5.51
C LEU A 147 -10.82 7.38 6.50
N ASP A 148 -9.60 7.35 7.05
CA ASP A 148 -9.23 6.41 8.10
C ASP A 148 -10.05 6.66 9.39
N ALA A 149 -10.61 5.59 9.95
CA ALA A 149 -11.34 5.67 11.21
C ALA A 149 -10.48 6.23 12.36
N ALA A 150 -9.16 6.00 12.37
CA ALA A 150 -8.26 6.60 13.35
C ALA A 150 -8.18 8.11 13.21
N HIS A 151 -8.17 8.65 11.99
CA HIS A 151 -8.21 10.10 11.76
C HIS A 151 -9.58 10.66 12.16
N ALA A 152 -10.68 10.04 11.72
CA ALA A 152 -12.04 10.42 12.12
C ALA A 152 -12.22 10.43 13.65
N ARG A 153 -11.67 9.43 14.35
CA ARG A 153 -11.67 9.38 15.83
C ARG A 153 -10.95 10.57 16.45
N ARG A 154 -9.81 11.00 15.89
CA ARG A 154 -9.08 12.18 16.39
C ARG A 154 -9.90 13.46 16.23
N LEU A 155 -10.62 13.59 15.11
CA LEU A 155 -11.49 14.74 14.85
C LEU A 155 -12.70 14.73 15.79
N LEU A 156 -13.31 13.59 16.05
CA LEU A 156 -14.54 13.45 16.87
C LEU A 156 -14.28 13.35 18.39
N ALA A 157 -13.07 13.67 18.85
CA ALA A 157 -12.71 13.60 20.25
C ALA A 157 -13.68 14.44 21.11
N PRO A 158 -14.17 13.95 22.27
CA PRO A 158 -15.16 14.66 23.09
C PRO A 158 -14.71 16.07 23.52
N GLU A 159 -13.41 16.28 23.63
CA GLU A 159 -12.78 17.55 24.01
C GLU A 159 -12.81 18.60 22.88
N ARG A 160 -13.17 18.20 21.65
CA ARG A 160 -13.30 19.05 20.46
C ARG A 160 -14.68 18.83 19.83
N PRO A 161 -15.72 19.57 20.25
CA PRO A 161 -17.00 19.50 19.58
C PRO A 161 -16.82 20.04 18.16
N VAL A 162 -16.84 19.13 17.18
CA VAL A 162 -16.88 19.50 15.77
C VAL A 162 -18.33 19.54 15.34
N GLU A 163 -18.75 20.57 14.60
CA GLU A 163 -20.12 20.64 14.09
C GLU A 163 -20.32 19.65 12.94
N LEU A 164 -19.32 19.48 12.06
CA LEU A 164 -19.30 18.50 10.98
C LEU A 164 -17.97 17.75 10.90
N LEU A 165 -18.01 16.44 10.60
CA LEU A 165 -16.78 15.71 10.27
C LEU A 165 -16.36 16.09 8.85
N GLN A 166 -15.27 16.85 8.72
CA GLN A 166 -14.71 17.26 7.43
C GLN A 166 -13.82 16.15 6.83
N ILE A 167 -14.00 15.89 5.55
CA ILE A 167 -13.19 14.99 4.73
C ILE A 167 -12.66 15.81 3.56
N PRO A 168 -11.34 15.95 3.39
CA PRO A 168 -10.76 16.65 2.24
C PRO A 168 -11.29 16.15 0.90
N SER A 169 -11.63 17.07 -0.01
CA SER A 169 -12.02 16.75 -1.39
C SER A 169 -10.92 15.96 -2.11
N ALA A 170 -9.66 16.18 -1.71
CA ALA A 170 -8.50 15.45 -2.19
C ALA A 170 -8.58 13.93 -1.97
N PHE A 171 -9.37 13.46 -0.99
CA PHE A 171 -9.55 12.04 -0.69
C PHE A 171 -10.69 11.38 -1.48
N VAL A 172 -11.11 12.00 -2.59
CA VAL A 172 -12.02 11.36 -3.55
C VAL A 172 -11.42 10.04 -4.06
N LEU A 173 -12.23 9.00 -4.06
CA LEU A 173 -11.85 7.64 -4.41
C LEU A 173 -11.85 7.47 -5.94
N ASP A 174 -10.80 8.02 -6.56
CA ASP A 174 -10.42 7.81 -7.96
C ASP A 174 -9.36 6.71 -8.11
N ASP A 175 -8.84 6.46 -9.31
CA ASP A 175 -7.84 5.42 -9.56
C ASP A 175 -6.51 5.67 -8.83
N LEU A 176 -6.14 6.94 -8.62
CA LEU A 176 -4.95 7.33 -7.86
C LEU A 176 -5.13 6.97 -6.38
N THR A 177 -6.24 7.41 -5.80
CA THR A 177 -6.56 7.19 -4.39
C THR A 177 -6.79 5.72 -4.10
N PHE A 178 -7.50 5.02 -5.00
CA PHE A 178 -7.67 3.57 -4.92
C PHE A 178 -6.32 2.84 -4.95
N ALA A 179 -5.39 3.20 -5.84
CA ALA A 179 -4.07 2.57 -5.89
C ALA A 179 -3.35 2.68 -4.53
N VAL A 180 -3.38 3.88 -3.91
CA VAL A 180 -2.77 4.12 -2.59
C VAL A 180 -3.50 3.34 -1.49
N VAL A 181 -4.84 3.36 -1.47
CA VAL A 181 -5.66 2.62 -0.49
C VAL A 181 -5.40 1.13 -0.58
N HIS A 182 -5.52 0.57 -1.77
CA HIS A 182 -5.34 -0.85 -2.04
C HIS A 182 -3.94 -1.32 -1.62
N GLY A 183 -2.90 -0.66 -2.13
CA GLY A 183 -1.51 -1.01 -1.84
C GLY A 183 -1.18 -0.90 -0.34
N LEU A 184 -1.56 0.22 0.29
CA LEU A 184 -1.25 0.43 1.71
C LEU A 184 -2.03 -0.52 2.62
N VAL A 185 -3.34 -0.68 2.43
CA VAL A 185 -4.17 -1.52 3.30
C VAL A 185 -3.71 -2.98 3.24
N ALA A 186 -3.47 -3.49 2.03
CA ALA A 186 -2.99 -4.86 1.85
C ALA A 186 -1.59 -5.06 2.45
N ALA A 187 -0.64 -4.19 2.13
CA ALA A 187 0.72 -4.31 2.65
C ALA A 187 0.79 -4.14 4.18
N ASP A 188 0.06 -3.17 4.73
CA ASP A 188 0.07 -2.87 6.17
C ASP A 188 -0.60 -3.98 6.99
N ASN A 189 -1.70 -4.55 6.50
CA ASN A 189 -2.35 -5.69 7.15
C ASN A 189 -1.46 -6.93 7.12
N ALA A 190 -0.84 -7.24 5.98
CA ALA A 190 0.05 -8.40 5.82
C ALA A 190 1.29 -8.27 6.71
N LEU A 191 1.99 -7.13 6.68
CA LEU A 191 3.15 -6.88 7.53
C LEU A 191 2.79 -6.81 9.01
N GLY A 192 1.62 -6.28 9.36
CA GLY A 192 1.12 -6.26 10.73
C GLY A 192 0.84 -7.67 11.28
N ALA A 193 0.31 -8.57 10.44
CA ALA A 193 0.11 -9.97 10.80
C ALA A 193 1.44 -10.71 11.01
N ASP A 194 2.46 -10.35 10.23
CA ASP A 194 3.77 -11.01 10.24
C ASP A 194 4.79 -10.39 11.21
N ASP A 195 4.51 -9.24 11.85
CA ASP A 195 5.51 -8.41 12.56
C ASP A 195 6.37 -9.19 13.56
N ARG A 196 5.77 -10.10 14.34
CA ARG A 196 6.53 -10.94 15.30
C ARG A 196 7.45 -11.95 14.61
N LEU A 197 6.99 -12.55 13.51
CA LEU A 197 7.77 -13.54 12.77
C LEU A 197 8.91 -12.85 12.02
N LEU A 198 8.65 -11.68 11.43
CA LEU A 198 9.67 -10.84 10.79
C LEU A 198 10.76 -10.40 11.78
N ASP A 199 10.38 -9.98 12.98
CA ASP A 199 11.34 -9.56 14.01
C ASP A 199 12.24 -10.72 14.48
N ALA A 200 11.69 -11.93 14.60
CA ALA A 200 12.44 -13.12 14.98
C ALA A 200 13.44 -13.54 13.89
N GLU A 201 13.01 -13.58 12.63
CA GLU A 201 13.88 -14.01 11.52
C GLU A 201 14.94 -12.98 11.16
N GLU A 202 14.65 -11.69 11.34
CA GLU A 202 15.63 -10.63 11.09
C GLU A 202 16.91 -10.81 11.92
N GLN A 203 16.78 -11.25 13.18
CA GLN A 203 17.92 -11.54 14.05
C GLN A 203 18.78 -12.71 13.53
N GLY A 204 18.17 -13.66 12.81
CA GLY A 204 18.85 -14.81 12.20
C GLY A 204 19.63 -14.49 10.93
N LEU A 205 19.26 -13.41 10.22
CA LEU A 205 19.85 -13.07 8.91
C LEU A 205 21.35 -12.72 8.97
N GLU A 206 21.87 -12.21 10.10
CA GLU A 206 23.26 -11.76 10.22
C GLU A 206 24.30 -12.81 9.83
N GLN A 207 24.04 -14.07 10.17
CA GLN A 207 24.94 -15.19 9.86
C GLN A 207 25.03 -15.46 8.35
N HIS A 208 23.94 -15.20 7.63
CA HIS A 208 23.85 -15.37 6.18
C HIS A 208 24.53 -14.22 5.43
N LEU A 209 24.52 -13.00 5.99
CA LEU A 209 25.09 -11.81 5.35
C LEU A 209 26.63 -11.82 5.26
N GLN A 210 27.32 -12.72 5.96
CA GLN A 210 28.79 -12.78 5.95
C GLN A 210 29.38 -13.51 4.73
N LYS A 211 28.56 -14.29 4.01
CA LYS A 211 29.01 -15.12 2.89
C LYS A 211 28.83 -14.39 1.55
N GLU A 212 29.80 -14.54 0.63
CA GLU A 212 29.70 -14.00 -0.74
C GLU A 212 28.49 -14.58 -1.46
N ARG A 213 28.36 -15.91 -1.43
CA ARG A 213 27.16 -16.61 -1.84
C ARG A 213 26.34 -17.00 -0.62
N SER A 214 25.14 -16.47 -0.55
CA SER A 214 24.24 -16.69 0.56
C SER A 214 22.87 -17.10 0.04
N VAL A 215 22.34 -18.15 0.66
CA VAL A 215 21.05 -18.74 0.31
C VAL A 215 20.26 -18.84 1.61
N TYR A 216 19.01 -18.44 1.55
CA TYR A 216 18.05 -18.48 2.63
C TYR A 216 16.72 -18.99 2.06
N ALA A 217 16.36 -20.21 2.40
CA ALA A 217 15.12 -20.82 1.92
C ALA A 217 13.92 -20.12 2.59
N ARG A 218 12.94 -19.67 1.81
CA ARG A 218 11.69 -19.10 2.35
C ARG A 218 10.87 -20.18 3.06
N GLU A 219 11.01 -21.46 2.67
CA GLU A 219 10.42 -22.59 3.41
C GLU A 219 10.99 -22.73 4.83
N ALA A 220 12.14 -22.12 5.11
CA ALA A 220 12.66 -22.04 6.48
C ALA A 220 11.83 -21.10 7.37
N VAL A 221 10.96 -20.26 6.79
CA VAL A 221 10.05 -19.35 7.50
C VAL A 221 8.59 -19.64 7.14
N PRO A 222 8.05 -20.79 7.57
CA PRO A 222 6.65 -21.10 7.33
C PRO A 222 5.74 -20.08 8.02
N GLY A 223 4.72 -19.61 7.31
CA GLY A 223 3.67 -18.75 7.87
C GLY A 223 3.75 -17.27 7.53
N LEU A 224 4.83 -16.81 6.87
CA LEU A 224 4.85 -15.44 6.31
C LEU A 224 3.86 -15.30 5.14
N SER A 225 3.17 -14.16 5.13
CA SER A 225 2.43 -13.66 3.98
C SER A 225 3.36 -13.43 2.77
N GLN A 226 2.80 -13.22 1.58
CA GLN A 226 3.60 -12.88 0.41
C GLN A 226 4.31 -11.53 0.58
N VAL A 227 3.64 -10.53 1.15
CA VAL A 227 4.23 -9.23 1.44
C VAL A 227 5.35 -9.34 2.49
N GLY A 228 5.13 -10.09 3.58
CA GLY A 228 6.14 -10.32 4.60
C GLY A 228 7.38 -11.03 4.06
N ALA A 229 7.16 -12.05 3.21
CA ALA A 229 8.24 -12.72 2.49
C ALA A 229 9.01 -11.75 1.57
N ALA A 230 8.33 -10.92 0.78
CA ALA A 230 8.98 -9.94 -0.07
C ALA A 230 9.74 -8.88 0.74
N TRP A 231 9.20 -8.43 1.88
CA TRP A 231 9.90 -7.52 2.77
C TRP A 231 11.19 -8.13 3.31
N LEU A 232 11.13 -9.36 3.83
CA LEU A 232 12.30 -10.02 4.42
C LEU A 232 13.36 -10.36 3.37
N GLY A 233 12.94 -10.89 2.21
CA GLY A 233 13.84 -11.21 1.10
C GLY A 233 14.50 -9.96 0.49
N SER A 234 13.73 -8.88 0.30
CA SER A 234 14.27 -7.62 -0.20
C SER A 234 15.23 -6.96 0.80
N ARG A 235 14.93 -7.05 2.10
CA ARG A 235 15.83 -6.61 3.17
C ARG A 235 17.13 -7.40 3.18
N PHE A 236 17.05 -8.73 3.07
CA PHE A 236 18.23 -9.59 2.98
C PHE A 236 19.12 -9.23 1.78
N CYS A 237 18.54 -9.11 0.59
CA CYS A 237 19.27 -8.77 -0.63
C CYS A 237 19.90 -7.37 -0.55
N SER A 238 19.14 -6.36 -0.08
CA SER A 238 19.62 -4.98 0.02
C SER A 238 20.78 -4.84 1.00
N ARG A 239 20.70 -5.49 2.16
CA ARG A 239 21.79 -5.50 3.16
C ARG A 239 23.03 -6.22 2.64
N HIS A 240 22.85 -7.33 1.92
CA HIS A 240 23.95 -8.05 1.29
C HIS A 240 24.63 -7.18 0.22
N ALA A 241 23.84 -6.53 -0.65
CA ALA A 241 24.35 -5.59 -1.65
C ALA A 241 25.17 -4.47 -1.02
N LEU A 242 24.64 -3.72 -0.04
CA LEU A 242 25.39 -2.63 0.59
C LEU A 242 26.71 -3.10 1.24
N ARG A 243 26.71 -4.29 1.85
CA ARG A 243 27.92 -4.87 2.46
C ARG A 243 29.03 -5.16 1.45
N TRP A 244 28.68 -5.60 0.25
CA TRP A 244 29.66 -6.01 -0.77
C TRP A 244 30.00 -4.88 -1.76
N LEU A 245 29.09 -3.95 -1.99
CA LEU A 245 29.34 -2.75 -2.81
C LEU A 245 30.36 -1.80 -2.19
N THR A 246 30.40 -1.67 -0.86
CA THR A 246 31.38 -0.81 -0.15
C THR A 246 32.85 -1.20 -0.37
N LYS A 247 33.13 -2.35 -1.01
CA LYS A 247 34.49 -2.88 -1.17
C LYS A 247 35.15 -2.48 -2.49
N ASN A 248 34.39 -2.25 -3.55
CA ASN A 248 34.93 -2.04 -4.90
C ASN A 248 34.08 -1.02 -5.67
N GLY A 249 34.71 0.05 -6.13
CA GLY A 249 34.17 1.03 -7.08
C GLY A 249 32.88 1.76 -6.65
N ALA A 250 32.44 2.69 -7.49
CA ALA A 250 31.15 3.33 -7.36
C ALA A 250 30.10 2.53 -8.16
N PRO A 251 28.98 2.09 -7.54
CA PRO A 251 27.91 1.44 -8.29
C PRO A 251 27.20 2.42 -9.22
N SER A 252 26.70 1.93 -10.35
CA SER A 252 26.08 2.77 -11.39
C SER A 252 24.64 2.39 -11.74
N ALA A 253 24.21 1.17 -11.42
CA ALA A 253 22.89 0.71 -11.80
C ALA A 253 22.32 -0.31 -10.82
N ILE A 254 21.01 -0.24 -10.62
CA ILE A 254 20.18 -1.26 -10.02
C ILE A 254 19.29 -1.85 -11.13
N TRP A 255 19.16 -3.16 -11.19
CA TRP A 255 18.21 -3.84 -12.07
C TRP A 255 17.07 -4.42 -11.25
N SER A 256 15.85 -3.99 -11.49
CA SER A 256 14.67 -4.50 -10.78
C SER A 256 13.91 -5.54 -11.60
N ARG A 257 13.30 -6.48 -10.88
CA ARG A 257 12.31 -7.40 -11.46
C ARG A 257 10.89 -6.82 -11.49
N ALA A 258 10.61 -5.65 -10.91
CA ALA A 258 9.26 -5.12 -10.85
C ALA A 258 8.70 -4.78 -12.23
N GLN A 259 7.48 -5.23 -12.53
CA GLN A 259 6.81 -5.00 -13.83
C GLN A 259 5.43 -4.34 -13.70
N ILE A 260 4.78 -4.49 -12.55
CA ILE A 260 3.47 -3.89 -12.26
C ILE A 260 3.56 -3.02 -11.01
N GLY A 261 2.53 -2.19 -10.78
CA GLY A 261 2.47 -1.26 -9.65
C GLY A 261 2.63 -1.98 -8.31
N GLU A 262 1.98 -3.13 -8.17
CA GLU A 262 2.04 -3.98 -6.99
C GLU A 262 3.45 -4.47 -6.67
N GLU A 263 4.23 -4.82 -7.70
CA GLU A 263 5.63 -5.25 -7.55
C GLU A 263 6.56 -4.05 -7.29
N ALA A 264 6.20 -2.85 -7.75
CA ALA A 264 6.96 -1.62 -7.49
C ALA A 264 6.62 -0.98 -6.13
N LEU A 265 5.49 -1.36 -5.52
CA LEU A 265 5.00 -0.85 -4.23
C LEU A 265 6.04 -0.89 -3.10
N PRO A 266 6.91 -1.92 -2.96
CA PRO A 266 7.99 -1.93 -1.97
C PRO A 266 8.90 -0.70 -2.03
N LEU A 267 9.13 -0.11 -3.22
CA LEU A 267 9.97 1.08 -3.38
C LEU A 267 9.34 2.34 -2.77
N LEU A 268 8.01 2.39 -2.71
CA LEU A 268 7.25 3.52 -2.19
C LEU A 268 6.90 3.38 -0.71
N LEU A 269 6.71 2.14 -0.23
CA LEU A 269 6.21 1.88 1.11
C LEU A 269 7.28 1.37 2.08
N PHE A 270 8.20 0.51 1.65
CA PHE A 270 9.07 -0.17 2.61
C PHE A 270 10.19 0.75 3.05
N ARG A 271 10.20 1.10 4.35
CA ARG A 271 11.23 1.98 4.92
C ARG A 271 12.65 1.50 4.64
N GLN A 272 12.86 0.19 4.59
CA GLN A 272 14.17 -0.40 4.30
C GLN A 272 14.63 -0.15 2.85
N GLN A 273 13.71 -0.10 1.88
CA GLN A 273 14.03 0.27 0.50
C GLN A 273 14.45 1.73 0.39
N HIS A 274 13.78 2.64 1.11
CA HIS A 274 14.16 4.05 1.13
C HIS A 274 15.58 4.24 1.69
N GLN A 275 15.93 3.49 2.74
CA GLN A 275 17.28 3.45 3.30
C GLN A 275 18.30 2.89 2.30
N PHE A 276 17.97 1.78 1.64
CA PHE A 276 18.84 1.17 0.63
C PHE A 276 19.15 2.14 -0.51
N ILE A 277 18.14 2.80 -1.07
CA ILE A 277 18.31 3.78 -2.14
C ILE A 277 19.16 4.97 -1.68
N ALA A 278 18.93 5.50 -0.47
CA ALA A 278 19.74 6.58 0.08
C ALA A 278 21.23 6.19 0.22
N GLU A 279 21.53 4.98 0.71
CA GLU A 279 22.90 4.50 0.83
C GLU A 279 23.54 4.19 -0.52
N PHE A 280 22.79 3.59 -1.45
CA PHE A 280 23.25 3.36 -2.82
C PHE A 280 23.68 4.67 -3.50
N GLN A 281 22.89 5.74 -3.36
CA GLN A 281 23.25 7.04 -3.93
C GLN A 281 24.53 7.64 -3.35
N LYS A 282 24.76 7.47 -2.04
CA LYS A 282 26.01 7.91 -1.41
C LYS A 282 27.20 7.16 -1.98
N LEU A 283 27.07 5.85 -2.20
CA LEU A 283 28.12 5.03 -2.80
C LEU A 283 28.36 5.39 -4.27
N ALA A 284 27.30 5.69 -5.01
CA ALA A 284 27.37 6.05 -6.42
C ALA A 284 27.98 7.45 -6.69
N ALA A 285 28.04 8.33 -5.68
CA ALA A 285 28.51 9.72 -5.84
C ALA A 285 29.96 9.85 -6.35
N GLY A 286 30.77 8.79 -6.27
CA GLY A 286 32.13 8.75 -6.80
C GLY A 286 32.25 8.25 -8.25
N GLY A 287 31.15 7.94 -8.93
CA GLY A 287 31.14 7.41 -10.29
C GLY A 287 31.16 8.49 -11.39
N ASP A 288 31.62 8.11 -12.58
CA ASP A 288 31.70 9.01 -13.75
C ASP A 288 30.32 9.27 -14.40
N GLU A 289 29.33 8.42 -14.13
CA GLU A 289 28.01 8.47 -14.75
C GLU A 289 26.91 8.56 -13.68
N PRO A 290 25.79 9.24 -13.98
CA PRO A 290 24.66 9.31 -13.04
C PRO A 290 24.10 7.91 -12.80
N PRO A 291 23.88 7.53 -11.53
CA PRO A 291 23.31 6.24 -11.22
C PRO A 291 21.85 6.16 -11.66
N GLY A 292 21.37 4.94 -11.88
CA GLY A 292 19.97 4.74 -12.23
C GLY A 292 19.44 3.36 -11.90
N MET A 293 18.17 3.17 -12.19
CA MET A 293 17.45 1.92 -11.98
C MET A 293 16.79 1.48 -13.29
N VAL A 294 17.09 0.25 -13.70
CA VAL A 294 16.49 -0.40 -14.85
C VAL A 294 15.28 -1.20 -14.38
N LEU A 295 14.15 -1.06 -15.08
CA LEU A 295 12.96 -1.88 -14.89
C LEU A 295 12.56 -2.48 -16.24
N CYS A 296 12.46 -3.80 -16.30
CA CYS A 296 12.07 -4.49 -17.53
C CYS A 296 10.56 -4.75 -17.53
N VAL A 297 9.81 -3.90 -18.24
CA VAL A 297 8.34 -3.93 -18.28
C VAL A 297 7.88 -4.11 -19.72
N PRO A 298 7.59 -5.34 -20.15
CA PRO A 298 7.07 -5.62 -21.48
C PRO A 298 5.72 -4.96 -21.81
N GLU A 299 5.49 -4.66 -23.09
CA GLU A 299 4.27 -3.99 -23.56
C GLU A 299 2.98 -4.77 -23.25
N ASP A 300 3.04 -6.10 -23.30
CA ASP A 300 1.90 -6.97 -22.98
C ASP A 300 1.54 -6.91 -21.49
N VAL A 301 2.54 -6.77 -20.61
CA VAL A 301 2.34 -6.55 -19.18
C VAL A 301 1.69 -5.19 -18.93
N VAL A 302 2.12 -4.14 -19.63
CA VAL A 302 1.49 -2.81 -19.55
C VAL A 302 0.04 -2.88 -20.02
N ALA A 303 -0.22 -3.51 -21.16
CA ALA A 303 -1.57 -3.62 -21.73
C ALA A 303 -2.54 -4.43 -20.83
N ALA A 304 -2.05 -5.44 -20.13
CA ALA A 304 -2.83 -6.23 -19.18
C ALA A 304 -3.05 -5.53 -17.83
N SER A 305 -2.26 -4.51 -17.50
CA SER A 305 -2.30 -3.84 -16.20
C SER A 305 -3.47 -2.85 -16.09
N PRO A 306 -4.31 -2.96 -15.05
CA PRO A 306 -5.33 -1.96 -14.75
C PRO A 306 -4.75 -0.54 -14.59
N LEU A 307 -5.60 0.47 -14.71
CA LEU A 307 -5.15 1.86 -14.64
C LEU A 307 -4.48 2.21 -13.30
N TYR A 308 -5.05 1.76 -12.18
CA TYR A 308 -4.48 2.00 -10.84
C TYR A 308 -3.09 1.36 -10.65
N GLU A 309 -2.83 0.19 -11.25
CA GLU A 309 -1.52 -0.46 -11.27
C GLU A 309 -0.49 0.37 -12.05
N ARG A 310 -0.89 0.89 -13.22
CA ARG A 310 -0.04 1.74 -14.06
C ARG A 310 0.27 3.08 -13.39
N ILE A 311 -0.69 3.66 -12.66
CA ILE A 311 -0.50 4.85 -11.81
C ILE A 311 0.51 4.55 -10.69
N MET A 312 0.33 3.45 -9.96
CA MET A 312 1.23 3.07 -8.87
C MET A 312 2.67 2.85 -9.38
N PHE A 313 2.82 2.18 -10.52
CA PHE A 313 4.13 2.01 -11.16
C PHE A 313 4.75 3.36 -11.55
N PHE A 314 3.96 4.26 -12.13
CA PHE A 314 4.40 5.62 -12.46
C PHE A 314 4.83 6.43 -11.22
N LEU A 315 4.13 6.30 -10.09
CA LEU A 315 4.54 6.92 -8.83
C LEU A 315 5.91 6.40 -8.36
N ALA A 316 6.17 5.09 -8.49
CA ALA A 316 7.47 4.52 -8.15
C ALA A 316 8.60 5.06 -9.05
N LEU A 317 8.36 5.18 -10.37
CA LEU A 317 9.32 5.82 -11.28
C LEU A 317 9.57 7.28 -10.89
N SER A 318 8.49 8.02 -10.59
CA SER A 318 8.56 9.42 -10.17
C SER A 318 9.35 9.59 -8.88
N TRP A 319 9.18 8.67 -7.93
CA TRP A 319 9.95 8.64 -6.70
C TRP A 319 11.45 8.41 -6.97
N LEU A 320 11.81 7.42 -7.80
CA LEU A 320 13.21 7.15 -8.16
C LEU A 320 13.88 8.37 -8.81
N GLU A 321 13.21 9.00 -9.78
CA GLU A 321 13.69 10.21 -10.45
C GLU A 321 13.84 11.38 -9.48
N MET A 322 12.87 11.58 -8.58
CA MET A 322 12.94 12.59 -7.52
C MET A 322 14.12 12.36 -6.59
N ARG A 323 14.42 11.10 -6.25
CA ARG A 323 15.59 10.77 -5.43
C ARG A 323 16.88 11.05 -6.18
N GLY A 324 16.88 11.04 -7.51
CA GLY A 324 18.06 11.29 -8.34
C GLY A 324 18.64 10.02 -8.97
N LEU A 325 17.83 8.97 -9.10
CA LEU A 325 18.16 7.80 -9.90
C LEU A 325 17.44 7.92 -11.24
N ALA A 326 18.19 7.93 -12.34
CA ALA A 326 17.57 7.89 -13.65
C ALA A 326 16.82 6.56 -13.86
N THR A 327 15.58 6.63 -14.34
CA THR A 327 14.75 5.46 -14.63
C THR A 327 14.90 5.06 -16.08
N TRP A 328 15.26 3.79 -16.29
CA TRP A 328 15.39 3.20 -17.62
C TRP A 328 14.43 2.03 -17.74
N VAL A 329 13.29 2.25 -18.41
CA VAL A 329 12.34 1.18 -18.70
C VAL A 329 12.75 0.46 -19.98
N CYS A 330 12.93 -0.85 -19.88
CA CYS A 330 13.23 -1.77 -20.99
C CYS A 330 11.95 -2.54 -21.33
N SER A 331 11.57 -2.59 -22.61
CA SER A 331 10.31 -3.23 -23.06
C SER A 331 10.53 -4.66 -23.58
N GLU A 332 11.78 -5.04 -23.82
CA GLU A 332 12.17 -6.30 -24.42
C GLU A 332 12.05 -7.47 -23.41
N PRO A 333 11.14 -8.46 -23.63
CA PRO A 333 10.87 -9.54 -22.68
C PRO A 333 12.10 -10.41 -22.37
N GLU A 334 13.09 -10.47 -23.26
CA GLU A 334 14.30 -11.26 -23.08
C GLU A 334 15.14 -10.81 -21.87
N TYR A 335 14.99 -9.55 -21.46
CA TYR A 335 15.66 -8.98 -20.30
C TYR A 335 14.88 -9.19 -19.00
N ALA A 336 13.59 -9.55 -19.05
CA ALA A 336 12.77 -9.83 -17.87
C ALA A 336 13.21 -11.09 -17.10
N LYS A 337 14.08 -11.90 -17.70
CA LYS A 337 14.65 -13.10 -17.06
C LYS A 337 15.70 -12.77 -16.01
N PHE A 338 16.36 -11.61 -16.09
CA PHE A 338 17.40 -11.24 -15.15
C PHE A 338 16.84 -11.17 -13.73
N ASP A 339 17.61 -11.73 -12.80
CA ASP A 339 17.40 -11.50 -11.38
C ASP A 339 17.74 -10.05 -11.04
N GLU A 340 17.31 -9.59 -9.87
CA GLU A 340 17.67 -8.26 -9.43
C GLU A 340 19.18 -8.20 -9.18
N PHE A 341 19.83 -7.10 -9.57
CA PHE A 341 21.24 -6.94 -9.31
C PHE A 341 21.63 -5.48 -9.13
N VAL A 342 22.74 -5.27 -8.43
CA VAL A 342 23.40 -3.96 -8.31
C VAL A 342 24.78 -4.07 -8.95
N LEU A 343 25.09 -3.16 -9.86
CA LEU A 343 26.25 -3.23 -10.74
C LEU A 343 27.30 -2.15 -10.42
N VAL A 344 28.54 -2.59 -10.23
CA VAL A 344 29.76 -1.77 -10.32
C VAL A 344 30.42 -2.10 -11.67
N PRO A 345 30.39 -1.17 -12.64
CA PRO A 345 30.77 -1.46 -14.01
C PRO A 345 32.15 -2.10 -14.14
N GLY A 346 32.24 -3.19 -14.91
CA GLY A 346 33.50 -3.90 -15.17
C GLY A 346 34.16 -4.61 -13.98
N GLU A 347 33.66 -4.43 -12.75
CA GLU A 347 34.29 -4.94 -11.52
C GLU A 347 33.46 -6.07 -10.88
N GLN A 348 32.23 -5.75 -10.46
CA GLN A 348 31.40 -6.67 -9.68
C GLN A 348 29.91 -6.39 -9.84
N ALA A 349 29.09 -7.39 -9.57
CA ALA A 349 27.66 -7.22 -9.40
C ALA A 349 27.17 -8.05 -8.22
N VAL A 350 26.25 -7.51 -7.42
CA VAL A 350 25.56 -8.29 -6.39
C VAL A 350 24.19 -8.66 -6.93
N VAL A 351 23.94 -9.94 -7.10
CA VAL A 351 22.69 -10.49 -7.66
C VAL A 351 21.83 -11.00 -6.51
N GLY A 352 20.55 -10.65 -6.51
CA GLY A 352 19.57 -11.01 -5.50
C GLY A 352 18.31 -11.61 -6.10
N THR A 353 17.79 -12.67 -5.47
CA THR A 353 16.48 -13.26 -5.79
C THR A 353 15.55 -13.09 -4.60
N TRP A 354 14.56 -12.21 -4.71
CA TRP A 354 13.53 -12.07 -3.67
C TRP A 354 12.14 -11.91 -4.25
N MET A 355 12.01 -11.12 -5.31
CA MET A 355 10.79 -11.00 -6.08
C MET A 355 10.66 -12.18 -7.07
N ARG A 356 9.52 -12.87 -7.04
CA ARG A 356 9.24 -14.05 -7.88
C ARG A 356 10.33 -15.13 -7.82
N ALA A 357 10.94 -15.30 -6.65
CA ALA A 357 11.99 -16.30 -6.44
C ALA A 357 11.45 -17.71 -6.76
N LYS A 358 12.02 -18.34 -7.80
CA LYS A 358 11.75 -19.73 -8.15
C LYS A 358 12.13 -20.62 -6.96
N ASP A 359 11.31 -21.64 -6.69
CA ASP A 359 11.50 -22.58 -5.59
C ASP A 359 11.52 -21.94 -4.20
N HIS A 360 10.92 -20.74 -4.05
CA HIS A 360 10.83 -20.04 -2.77
C HIS A 360 12.18 -19.85 -2.06
N ILE A 361 13.30 -19.70 -2.77
CA ILE A 361 14.59 -19.49 -2.13
C ILE A 361 15.09 -18.07 -2.38
N TRP A 362 15.38 -17.34 -1.30
CA TRP A 362 16.12 -16.09 -1.41
C TRP A 362 17.61 -16.39 -1.54
N SER A 363 18.23 -15.77 -2.52
CA SER A 363 19.67 -15.87 -2.70
C SER A 363 20.26 -14.50 -2.96
N ALA A 364 21.46 -14.29 -2.43
CA ALA A 364 22.29 -13.14 -2.72
C ALA A 364 23.69 -13.66 -3.04
N ASP A 365 24.22 -13.28 -4.19
CA ASP A 365 25.53 -13.76 -4.68
C ASP A 365 26.34 -12.60 -5.24
N VAL A 366 27.65 -12.63 -5.01
CA VAL A 366 28.58 -11.65 -5.59
C VAL A 366 29.15 -12.25 -6.87
N ALA A 367 28.68 -11.74 -8.01
CA ALA A 367 29.28 -12.03 -9.29
C ALA A 367 30.59 -11.22 -9.42
N VAL A 368 31.70 -11.92 -9.68
CA VAL A 368 33.02 -11.32 -10.01
C VAL A 368 33.60 -11.89 -11.31
N ARG A 369 32.89 -12.82 -11.95
CA ARG A 369 33.35 -13.43 -13.22
C ARG A 369 33.15 -12.44 -14.35
N LYS A 370 34.24 -12.07 -15.03
CA LYS A 370 34.25 -11.09 -16.15
C LYS A 370 33.16 -11.31 -17.20
N ALA A 371 32.86 -12.56 -17.57
CA ALA A 371 31.83 -12.86 -18.55
C ALA A 371 30.42 -12.47 -18.08
N GLN A 372 30.11 -12.73 -16.80
CA GLN A 372 28.82 -12.41 -16.19
C GLN A 372 28.69 -10.90 -15.93
N ILE A 373 29.77 -10.24 -15.48
CA ILE A 373 29.80 -8.77 -15.35
C ILE A 373 29.57 -8.09 -16.69
N ARG A 374 30.24 -8.57 -17.74
CA ARG A 374 30.05 -8.05 -19.09
C ARG A 374 28.61 -8.22 -19.58
N GLU A 375 27.94 -9.32 -19.24
CA GLU A 375 26.52 -9.52 -19.58
C GLU A 375 25.63 -8.46 -18.90
N PHE A 376 25.85 -8.20 -17.62
CA PHE A 376 25.11 -7.16 -16.89
C PHE A 376 25.42 -5.75 -17.39
N ASP A 377 26.69 -5.43 -17.65
CA ASP A 377 27.10 -4.16 -18.26
C ASP A 377 26.39 -3.94 -19.60
N LEU A 378 26.35 -4.96 -20.47
CA LEU A 378 25.67 -4.88 -21.76
C LEU A 378 24.16 -4.70 -21.61
N ALA A 379 23.53 -5.39 -20.65
CA ALA A 379 22.10 -5.23 -20.39
C ALA A 379 21.76 -3.81 -19.90
N VAL A 380 22.56 -3.26 -18.98
CA VAL A 380 22.37 -1.88 -18.48
C VAL A 380 22.64 -0.86 -19.59
N GLN A 381 23.69 -1.03 -20.38
CA GLN A 381 23.98 -0.15 -21.53
C GLN A 381 22.87 -0.20 -22.58
N HIS A 382 22.33 -1.39 -22.85
CA HIS A 382 21.19 -1.57 -23.74
C HIS A 382 19.97 -0.81 -23.20
N ALA A 383 19.59 -1.04 -21.95
CA ALA A 383 18.47 -0.34 -21.32
C ALA A 383 18.65 1.18 -21.37
N ARG A 384 19.83 1.71 -21.05
CA ARG A 384 20.13 3.15 -21.14
C ARG A 384 19.98 3.73 -22.55
N THR A 385 20.42 2.98 -23.56
CA THR A 385 20.43 3.44 -24.96
C THR A 385 19.05 3.34 -25.60
N TYR A 386 18.33 2.26 -25.33
CA TYR A 386 17.09 1.91 -26.03
C TYR A 386 15.83 2.11 -25.21
N SER A 387 15.94 2.53 -23.94
CA SER A 387 14.82 2.73 -23.02
C SER A 387 13.62 3.38 -23.69
N VAL A 388 12.43 2.95 -23.31
CA VAL A 388 11.18 3.63 -23.69
C VAL A 388 10.99 4.94 -22.92
N THR A 389 11.58 5.08 -21.72
CA THR A 389 11.60 6.32 -20.92
C THR A 389 12.76 7.23 -21.33
N ARG A 390 12.77 7.70 -22.58
CA ARG A 390 13.86 8.52 -23.13
C ARG A 390 13.82 9.95 -22.61
N GLY A 391 14.99 10.52 -22.30
CA GLY A 391 15.11 11.92 -21.94
C GLY A 391 16.37 12.25 -21.16
N GLY A 392 16.96 13.42 -21.46
CA GLY A 392 18.12 13.95 -20.73
C GLY A 392 17.79 14.47 -19.33
N SER A 393 16.51 14.73 -19.03
CA SER A 393 16.02 15.19 -17.73
C SER A 393 14.97 14.24 -17.16
N ALA A 394 14.80 14.25 -15.84
CA ALA A 394 13.77 13.49 -15.14
C ALA A 394 12.36 13.74 -15.70
N ARG A 395 12.01 15.01 -15.93
CA ARG A 395 10.72 15.39 -16.52
C ARG A 395 10.48 14.78 -17.89
N ALA A 396 11.50 14.77 -18.76
CA ALA A 396 11.38 14.18 -20.09
C ALA A 396 11.17 12.66 -20.02
N ARG A 397 11.93 11.97 -19.16
CA ARG A 397 11.78 10.52 -18.95
C ARG A 397 10.43 10.14 -18.37
N LEU A 398 9.93 10.89 -17.39
CA LEU A 398 8.60 10.68 -16.81
C LEU A 398 7.49 10.96 -17.82
N ARG A 399 7.63 11.98 -18.67
CA ARG A 399 6.66 12.22 -19.75
C ARG A 399 6.63 11.06 -20.75
N ALA A 400 7.78 10.50 -21.11
CA ALA A 400 7.84 9.30 -21.94
C ALA A 400 7.25 8.07 -21.22
N ALA A 401 7.40 7.98 -19.90
CA ALA A 401 6.75 6.94 -19.09
C ALA A 401 5.21 7.04 -19.13
N VAL A 402 4.65 8.26 -19.12
CA VAL A 402 3.20 8.49 -19.25
C VAL A 402 2.68 7.92 -20.56
N GLU A 403 3.37 8.18 -21.67
CA GLU A 403 3.02 7.65 -22.99
C GLU A 403 3.11 6.12 -23.01
N TYR A 404 4.24 5.56 -22.55
CA TYR A 404 4.46 4.12 -22.54
C TYR A 404 3.44 3.38 -21.66
N LEU A 405 3.13 3.90 -20.48
CA LEU A 405 2.15 3.33 -19.56
C LEU A 405 0.70 3.62 -20.00
N GLY A 406 0.46 4.30 -21.11
CA GLY A 406 -0.89 4.62 -21.58
C GLY A 406 -1.69 5.47 -20.59
N LEU A 407 -1.02 6.43 -19.95
CA LEU A 407 -1.60 7.37 -18.98
C LEU A 407 -1.97 8.73 -19.62
N ASP A 408 -1.78 8.91 -20.93
CA ASP A 408 -2.05 10.16 -21.62
C ASP A 408 -3.46 10.70 -21.40
N GLN A 409 -4.45 9.80 -21.38
CA GLN A 409 -5.86 10.16 -21.23
C GLN A 409 -6.19 10.82 -19.88
N ILE A 410 -5.37 10.56 -18.85
CA ILE A 410 -5.53 11.11 -17.52
C ILE A 410 -4.42 12.11 -17.16
N TRP A 411 -3.47 12.36 -18.06
CA TRP A 411 -2.31 13.19 -17.73
C TRP A 411 -2.69 14.65 -17.47
N ASP A 412 -3.76 15.14 -18.08
CA ASP A 412 -4.22 16.51 -17.87
C ASP A 412 -4.75 16.73 -16.43
N THR A 413 -5.18 15.66 -15.76
CA THR A 413 -5.75 15.74 -14.39
C THR A 413 -4.85 15.11 -13.34
N LEU A 414 -4.04 14.10 -13.69
CA LEU A 414 -3.22 13.33 -12.74
C LEU A 414 -2.24 14.20 -11.92
N PRO A 415 -1.45 15.14 -12.51
CA PRO A 415 -0.61 16.03 -11.72
C PRO A 415 -1.39 16.87 -10.72
N GLN A 416 -2.55 17.42 -11.13
CA GLN A 416 -3.40 18.18 -10.22
C GLN A 416 -3.88 17.31 -9.05
N ARG A 417 -4.38 16.11 -9.34
CA ARG A 417 -4.83 15.15 -8.31
C ARG A 417 -3.70 14.72 -7.38
N CYS A 418 -2.49 14.50 -7.91
CA CYS A 418 -1.30 14.24 -7.10
C CYS A 418 -0.90 15.44 -6.22
N ALA A 419 -1.03 16.67 -6.74
CA ALA A 419 -0.77 17.89 -5.96
C ALA A 419 -1.78 18.03 -4.80
N GLU A 420 -3.06 17.83 -5.08
CA GLU A 420 -4.15 17.87 -4.09
C GLU A 420 -3.93 16.82 -3.00
N LEU A 421 -3.78 15.54 -3.38
CA LEU A 421 -3.56 14.45 -2.42
C LEU A 421 -2.25 14.63 -1.63
N GLY A 422 -1.17 15.06 -2.30
CA GLY A 422 0.11 15.32 -1.65
C GLY A 422 0.11 16.53 -0.72
N ALA A 423 -0.76 17.52 -0.95
CA ALA A 423 -0.91 18.69 -0.09
C ALA A 423 -1.59 18.34 1.26
N TYR A 424 -2.65 17.52 1.21
CA TYR A 424 -3.31 17.02 2.42
C TYR A 424 -2.52 15.89 3.11
N GLY A 425 -1.82 15.08 2.34
CA GLY A 425 -0.99 13.97 2.83
C GLY A 425 -1.79 12.68 3.02
N THR A 426 -1.15 11.57 2.67
CA THR A 426 -1.76 10.23 2.73
C THR A 426 -1.92 9.71 4.16
N VAL A 427 -1.15 10.22 5.13
CA VAL A 427 -1.24 9.81 6.55
C VAL A 427 -2.60 10.13 7.17
N ASP A 428 -3.22 11.23 6.77
CA ASP A 428 -4.55 11.62 7.27
C ASP A 428 -5.68 10.91 6.53
N MET A 429 -5.43 10.49 5.29
CA MET A 429 -6.33 9.61 4.54
C MET A 429 -6.31 8.18 5.10
N LEU A 430 -5.11 7.66 5.37
CA LEU A 430 -4.83 6.28 5.78
C LEU A 430 -3.63 6.23 6.73
N GLN A 431 -3.87 5.84 7.97
CA GLN A 431 -2.79 5.68 8.93
C GLN A 431 -2.12 4.30 8.74
N SER A 432 -0.81 4.25 8.53
CA SER A 432 -0.04 2.99 8.63
C SER A 432 0.06 2.53 10.09
N ARG A 433 -0.06 1.21 10.30
CA ARG A 433 0.06 0.56 11.62
C ARG A 433 1.34 -0.26 11.72
N SER A 434 1.88 -0.70 10.58
CA SER A 434 3.15 -1.39 10.52
C SER A 434 4.29 -0.40 10.68
N ARG A 435 5.18 -0.69 11.63
CA ARG A 435 6.44 0.06 11.78
C ARG A 435 7.38 -0.11 10.57
N LEU A 436 7.07 -0.98 9.62
CA LEU A 436 7.92 -1.28 8.46
C LEU A 436 7.59 -0.43 7.23
N ILE A 437 6.45 0.28 7.26
CA ILE A 437 5.97 1.16 6.21
C ILE A 437 6.30 2.63 6.54
N ALA A 438 6.58 3.42 5.51
CA ALA A 438 6.74 4.87 5.60
C ALA A 438 5.91 5.53 4.48
N LEU A 439 5.06 6.49 4.84
CA LEU A 439 4.13 7.16 3.91
C LEU A 439 4.62 8.51 3.40
N ASP A 440 5.66 9.05 4.03
CA ASP A 440 6.31 10.30 3.64
C ASP A 440 6.83 10.26 2.20
N GLU A 441 7.39 9.13 1.78
CA GLU A 441 7.91 8.98 0.42
C GLU A 441 6.80 8.89 -0.64
N VAL A 442 5.61 8.37 -0.30
CA VAL A 442 4.42 8.45 -1.17
C VAL A 442 4.02 9.91 -1.33
N ASP A 443 3.92 10.66 -0.24
CA ASP A 443 3.56 12.08 -0.28
C ASP A 443 4.58 12.92 -1.06
N HIS A 444 5.88 12.62 -0.94
CA HIS A 444 6.92 13.26 -1.73
C HIS A 444 6.77 12.96 -3.22
N ALA A 445 6.52 11.70 -3.60
CA ALA A 445 6.29 11.32 -4.99
C ALA A 445 5.05 12.03 -5.57
N LEU A 446 3.95 12.10 -4.82
CA LEU A 446 2.73 12.81 -5.19
C LEU A 446 3.00 14.30 -5.44
N ARG A 447 3.66 15.00 -4.50
CA ARG A 447 4.01 16.42 -4.68
C ARG A 447 4.96 16.64 -5.85
N TYR A 448 5.90 15.73 -6.06
CA TYR A 448 6.82 15.81 -7.20
C TYR A 448 6.07 15.70 -8.53
N VAL A 449 5.19 14.70 -8.68
CA VAL A 449 4.32 14.59 -9.86
C VAL A 449 3.44 15.82 -10.02
N GLY A 450 2.88 16.35 -8.92
CA GLY A 450 2.07 17.56 -8.95
C GLY A 450 2.82 18.79 -9.47
N SER A 451 4.11 18.90 -9.16
CA SER A 451 4.95 19.97 -9.71
C SER A 451 5.15 19.88 -11.23
N LEU A 452 5.04 18.68 -11.83
CA LEU A 452 5.23 18.47 -13.26
C LEU A 452 4.12 19.06 -14.13
N GLY A 453 2.90 19.19 -13.58
CA GLY A 453 1.75 19.79 -14.28
C GLY A 453 1.68 21.31 -14.22
N SER A 454 2.44 21.93 -13.31
CA SER A 454 2.41 23.38 -13.05
C SER A 454 3.27 24.24 -14.00
N ALA A 455 3.72 23.68 -15.13
CA ALA A 455 4.69 24.33 -16.01
C ALA A 455 4.46 24.07 -17.50
#